data_AF-D3T2D5-F1
#
_entry.id   AF-D3T2D5-F1
#
_cell.length_a   1.000
_cell.length_b   1.000
_cell.length_c   1.000
_cell.angle_alpha   90.00
_cell.angle_beta   90.00
_cell.angle_gamma   90.00
#
_symmetry.space_group_name_H-M   'P 1'
#
loop_
_entity.id
_entity.type
_entity.pdbx_description
1 polymer ?
#
loop_
_entity_poly.entity_id
_entity_poly.type
_entity_poly.pdbx_seq_one_letter_code
_entity_poly.pdbx_strand_id
1 'polypeptide(L)'
;MTTENPYFEEVAGGITVGANRASWDDRAIEVLEQREELVQEYAWAIPNEEAIETVAEHAPIVEVGAGAGYWAWCVEQLDVRIAATDPEPPRPNTYTEIITKTATEAIECAREIFVDGYTLFLCWPPYGNEMAADAVEAFEGDTLIYVGEGRGGCTGDDRFHRLLHQEWELVETVAIPTYLGIHDRLEVWSR
;
A
#
# COMPACT_ATOMS: atom_id res chain seq x y z
N MET A 1 3.20 20.00 6.30
CA MET A 1 1.98 19.93 7.14
C MET A 1 1.92 18.51 7.63
N THR A 2 1.66 18.26 8.91
CA THR A 2 1.62 16.88 9.41
C THR A 2 0.30 16.23 8.97
N THR A 3 0.38 15.08 8.31
CA THR A 3 -0.78 14.30 7.85
C THR A 3 -1.54 13.73 9.05
N GLU A 4 -2.87 13.85 9.06
CA GLU A 4 -3.72 13.13 10.02
C GLU A 4 -3.57 11.63 9.78
N ASN A 5 -3.16 10.87 10.81
CA ASN A 5 -2.90 9.44 10.71
C ASN A 5 -3.33 8.73 12.01
N PRO A 6 -4.65 8.61 12.26
CA PRO A 6 -5.18 7.97 13.46
C PRO A 6 -4.72 6.51 13.61
N TYR A 7 -4.45 5.80 12.51
CA TYR A 7 -3.96 4.43 12.57
C TYR A 7 -2.60 4.37 13.26
N PHE A 8 -1.65 5.18 12.80
CA PHE A 8 -0.31 5.26 13.39
C PHE A 8 -0.36 5.69 14.86
N GLU A 9 -1.23 6.65 15.20
CA GLU A 9 -1.43 7.10 16.59
C GLU A 9 -2.01 6.00 17.49
N GLU A 10 -3.01 5.27 16.99
CA GLU A 10 -3.73 4.23 17.74
C GLU A 10 -2.83 3.03 18.04
N VAL A 11 -2.00 2.62 17.08
CA VAL A 11 -1.07 1.50 17.25
C VAL A 11 0.27 1.90 17.87
N ALA A 12 0.46 3.19 18.17
CA ALA A 12 1.70 3.70 18.73
C ALA A 12 2.12 2.96 20.01
N GLY A 13 3.42 2.69 20.11
CA GLY A 13 4.02 1.94 21.22
C GLY A 13 3.80 0.42 21.18
N GLY A 14 2.99 -0.11 20.26
CA GLY A 14 2.81 -1.57 20.06
C GLY A 14 3.33 -2.09 18.71
N ILE A 15 3.96 -1.22 17.93
CA ILE A 15 4.49 -1.50 16.59
C ILE A 15 5.98 -1.18 16.52
N THR A 16 6.67 -1.75 15.55
CA THR A 16 8.09 -1.47 15.29
C THR A 16 8.30 -0.98 13.87
N VAL A 17 9.11 0.06 13.70
CA VAL A 17 9.52 0.55 12.38
C VAL A 17 10.78 -0.19 11.92
N GLY A 18 10.73 -0.77 10.73
CA GLY A 18 11.85 -1.52 10.14
C GLY A 18 12.00 -2.90 10.79
N ALA A 19 11.81 -3.96 10.00
CA ALA A 19 11.76 -5.32 10.49
C ALA A 19 13.02 -5.74 11.28
N ASN A 20 12.99 -5.65 12.62
CA ASN A 20 13.65 -6.61 13.48
C ASN A 20 13.12 -6.64 14.92
N ARG A 21 12.80 -7.86 15.35
CA ARG A 21 12.06 -8.27 16.54
C ARG A 21 12.91 -8.17 17.82
N ALA A 22 12.30 -7.78 18.95
CA ALA A 22 12.81 -8.23 20.26
C ALA A 22 11.77 -8.25 21.40
N SER A 23 10.90 -7.25 21.56
CA SER A 23 10.00 -7.22 22.73
C SER A 23 8.62 -7.76 22.39
N TRP A 24 8.33 -8.94 22.94
CA TRP A 24 6.97 -9.33 23.27
C TRP A 24 6.56 -8.56 24.52
N ASP A 25 6.41 -7.25 24.40
CA ASP A 25 5.86 -6.45 25.49
C ASP A 25 4.33 -6.47 25.44
N ASP A 26 3.72 -6.14 26.58
CA ASP A 26 2.27 -6.22 26.76
C ASP A 26 1.53 -5.35 25.72
N ARG A 27 2.12 -4.23 25.30
CA ARG A 27 1.52 -3.32 24.32
C ARG A 27 1.54 -3.89 22.91
N ALA A 28 2.64 -4.52 22.49
CA ALA A 28 2.72 -5.20 21.20
C ALA A 28 1.72 -6.37 21.10
N ILE A 29 1.50 -7.09 22.20
CA ILE A 29 0.49 -8.16 22.26
C ILE A 29 -0.92 -7.57 22.17
N GLU A 30 -1.23 -6.53 22.94
CA GLU A 30 -2.53 -5.85 22.91
C GLU A 30 -2.89 -5.33 21.50
N VAL A 31 -1.96 -4.64 20.84
CA VAL A 31 -2.16 -4.15 19.46
C VAL A 31 -2.34 -5.30 18.47
N LEU A 32 -1.61 -6.41 18.64
CA LEU A 32 -1.77 -7.59 17.79
C LEU A 32 -3.14 -8.24 17.96
N GLU A 33 -3.68 -8.29 19.18
CA GLU A 33 -5.03 -8.83 19.47
C GLU A 33 -6.13 -8.00 18.78
N GLN A 34 -5.90 -6.70 18.56
CA GLN A 34 -6.81 -5.78 17.89
C GLN A 34 -6.63 -5.73 16.37
N ARG A 35 -5.59 -6.39 15.82
CA ARG A 35 -5.19 -6.24 14.41
C ARG A 35 -6.34 -6.48 13.44
N GLU A 36 -7.20 -7.48 13.68
CA GLU A 36 -8.31 -7.80 12.77
C GLU A 36 -9.28 -6.62 12.63
N GLU A 37 -9.60 -5.93 13.72
CA GLU A 37 -10.48 -4.76 13.72
C GLU A 37 -9.76 -3.56 13.08
N LEU A 38 -8.50 -3.33 13.45
CA LEU A 38 -7.69 -2.21 12.95
C LEU A 38 -7.43 -2.27 11.45
N VAL A 39 -7.16 -3.46 10.87
CA VAL A 39 -6.96 -3.58 9.42
C VAL A 39 -8.25 -3.45 8.63
N GLN A 40 -9.41 -3.76 9.23
CA GLN A 40 -10.72 -3.52 8.63
C GLN A 40 -11.11 -2.05 8.70
N GLU A 41 -10.73 -1.37 9.78
CA GLU A 41 -10.95 0.06 9.93
C GLU A 41 -10.05 0.84 8.99
N TYR A 42 -8.74 0.62 9.01
CA TYR A 42 -7.76 1.46 8.32
C TYR A 42 -7.21 0.79 7.04
N ALA A 43 -6.17 -0.02 7.18
CA ALA A 43 -5.50 -0.73 6.09
C ALA A 43 -4.66 -1.89 6.63
N TRP A 44 -4.29 -2.83 5.76
CA TRP A 44 -3.46 -3.97 6.13
C TRP A 44 -2.04 -3.60 6.53
N ALA A 45 -1.42 -2.63 5.85
CA ALA A 45 -0.13 -2.06 6.18
C ALA A 45 -0.29 -0.67 6.82
N ILE A 46 0.55 -0.37 7.81
CA ILE A 46 0.48 0.87 8.58
C ILE A 46 1.35 1.94 7.89
N PRO A 47 0.80 3.08 7.46
CA PRO A 47 1.61 4.19 6.96
C PRO A 47 2.28 4.96 8.10
N ASN A 48 3.55 5.32 7.95
CA ASN A 48 4.19 6.41 8.72
C ASN A 48 4.36 7.65 7.83
N GLU A 49 4.76 8.77 8.44
CA GLU A 49 4.94 10.05 7.71
C GLU A 49 5.92 9.91 6.55
N GLU A 50 7.08 9.26 6.77
CA GLU A 50 8.09 9.00 5.72
C GLU A 50 7.50 8.24 4.53
N ALA A 51 6.76 7.14 4.75
CA ALA A 51 6.16 6.38 3.66
C ALA A 51 5.08 7.17 2.91
N ILE A 52 4.28 7.98 3.61
CA ILE A 52 3.26 8.83 2.98
C ILE A 52 3.94 9.87 2.08
N GLU A 53 4.99 10.52 2.57
CA GLU A 53 5.79 11.49 1.81
C GLU A 53 6.42 10.83 0.59
N THR A 54 7.04 9.65 0.74
CA THR A 54 7.61 8.90 -0.39
C THR A 54 6.56 8.57 -1.45
N VAL A 55 5.37 8.10 -1.08
CA VAL A 55 4.30 7.85 -2.08
C VAL A 55 3.94 9.15 -2.81
N ALA A 56 3.76 10.25 -2.06
CA ALA A 56 3.35 11.53 -2.62
C ALA A 56 4.36 12.15 -3.59
N GLU A 57 5.66 11.93 -3.38
CA GLU A 57 6.74 12.39 -4.27
C GLU A 57 6.62 11.83 -5.70
N HIS A 58 5.95 10.68 -5.85
CA HIS A 58 5.75 10.01 -7.14
C HIS A 58 4.39 10.29 -7.78
N ALA A 59 3.64 11.28 -7.30
CA ALA A 59 2.38 11.68 -7.90
C ALA A 59 2.55 12.19 -9.35
N PRO A 60 1.57 11.95 -10.25
CA PRO A 60 0.25 11.35 -10.01
C PRO A 60 0.27 9.83 -9.77
N ILE A 61 -0.64 9.32 -8.94
CA ILE A 61 -0.68 7.89 -8.55
C ILE A 61 -2.01 7.23 -8.89
N VAL A 62 -2.00 5.97 -9.32
CA VAL A 62 -3.16 5.07 -9.21
C VAL A 62 -2.88 4.02 -8.14
N GLU A 63 -3.77 3.92 -7.15
CA GLU A 63 -3.73 2.85 -6.15
C GLU A 63 -4.69 1.74 -6.59
N VAL A 64 -4.18 0.52 -6.77
CA VAL A 64 -4.97 -0.66 -7.15
C VAL A 64 -5.14 -1.57 -5.94
N GLY A 65 -6.39 -1.90 -5.62
CA GLY A 65 -6.74 -2.67 -4.43
C GLY A 65 -6.71 -1.83 -3.16
N ALA A 66 -7.21 -0.59 -3.24
CA ALA A 66 -7.14 0.41 -2.18
C ALA A 66 -7.98 0.06 -0.94
N GLY A 67 -8.89 -0.93 -1.02
CA GLY A 67 -9.83 -1.26 0.05
C GLY A 67 -10.66 -0.03 0.45
N ALA A 68 -10.54 0.39 1.72
CA ALA A 68 -11.21 1.58 2.25
C ALA A 68 -10.56 2.91 1.79
N GLY A 69 -9.39 2.87 1.13
CA GLY A 69 -8.66 4.04 0.64
C GLY A 69 -7.88 4.80 1.71
N TYR A 70 -7.45 4.14 2.78
CA TYR A 70 -6.75 4.82 3.88
C TYR A 70 -5.41 5.41 3.46
N TRP A 71 -4.60 4.67 2.68
CA TRP A 71 -3.35 5.19 2.15
C TRP A 71 -3.56 6.35 1.20
N ALA A 72 -4.50 6.23 0.24
CA ALA A 72 -4.89 7.36 -0.61
C ALA A 72 -5.31 8.58 0.19
N TRP A 73 -6.17 8.43 1.20
CA TRP A 73 -6.58 9.54 2.06
C TRP A 73 -5.42 10.20 2.80
N CYS A 74 -4.45 9.43 3.31
CA CYS A 74 -3.23 9.98 3.91
C CYS A 74 -2.41 10.79 2.89
N VAL A 75 -2.27 10.28 1.67
CA VAL A 75 -1.48 10.91 0.60
C VAL A 75 -2.16 12.17 0.05
N GLU A 76 -3.49 12.18 -0.10
CA GLU A 76 -4.27 13.33 -0.57
C GLU A 76 -4.09 14.57 0.30
N GLN A 77 -3.83 14.40 1.60
CA GLN A 77 -3.57 15.50 2.54
C GLN A 77 -2.30 16.30 2.19
N LEU A 78 -1.40 15.74 1.38
CA LEU A 78 -0.22 16.42 0.84
C LEU A 78 -0.50 17.20 -0.47
N ASP A 79 -1.78 17.36 -0.85
CA ASP A 79 -2.25 18.12 -2.02
C ASP A 79 -1.71 17.56 -3.35
N VAL A 80 -1.53 16.25 -3.41
CA VAL A 80 -1.11 15.51 -4.61
C VAL A 80 -2.27 14.71 -5.21
N ARG A 81 -2.15 14.34 -6.49
CA ARG A 81 -3.20 13.59 -7.19
C ARG A 81 -2.99 12.08 -7.05
N ILE A 82 -3.97 11.41 -6.47
CA ILE A 82 -4.06 9.95 -6.39
C ILE A 82 -5.46 9.50 -6.78
N ALA A 83 -5.57 8.40 -7.53
CA ALA A 83 -6.85 7.75 -7.86
C ALA A 83 -6.90 6.39 -7.18
N ALA A 84 -7.73 6.26 -6.15
CA ALA A 84 -7.92 5.01 -5.43
C ALA A 84 -8.94 4.11 -6.16
N THR A 85 -8.57 2.84 -6.37
CA THR A 85 -9.41 1.87 -7.09
C THR A 85 -9.51 0.56 -6.33
N ASP A 86 -10.69 -0.03 -6.32
CA ASP A 86 -10.93 -1.34 -5.72
C ASP A 86 -12.19 -1.98 -6.36
N PRO A 87 -12.22 -3.29 -6.67
CA PRO A 87 -13.40 -3.93 -7.25
C PRO A 87 -14.55 -4.08 -6.25
N GLU A 88 -14.25 -4.16 -4.95
CA GLU A 88 -15.23 -4.38 -3.89
C GLU A 88 -14.82 -3.61 -2.61
N PRO A 89 -14.80 -2.25 -2.65
CA PRO A 89 -14.45 -1.47 -1.47
C PRO A 89 -15.48 -1.69 -0.35
N PRO A 90 -15.05 -1.65 0.93
CA PRO A 90 -15.96 -1.79 2.05
C PRO A 90 -17.00 -0.66 2.01
N ARG A 91 -18.27 -1.01 2.27
CA ARG A 91 -19.39 -0.06 2.32
C ARG A 91 -20.09 -0.15 3.67
N PRO A 92 -20.51 0.98 4.27
CA PRO A 92 -20.51 2.34 3.71
C PRO A 92 -19.22 3.16 3.99
N ASN A 93 -18.25 2.59 4.69
CA ASN A 93 -17.12 3.35 5.25
C ASN A 93 -15.89 3.30 4.32
N THR A 94 -15.57 4.42 3.70
CA THR A 94 -14.34 4.66 2.93
C THR A 94 -13.75 6.01 3.37
N TYR A 95 -12.42 6.14 3.36
CA TYR A 95 -11.74 7.38 3.73
C TYR A 95 -11.70 8.41 2.60
N THR A 96 -11.71 7.93 1.35
CA THR A 96 -11.75 8.76 0.15
C THR A 96 -12.68 8.16 -0.91
N GLU A 97 -12.81 8.83 -2.05
CA GLU A 97 -13.55 8.32 -3.20
C GLU A 97 -12.82 7.11 -3.82
N ILE A 98 -13.52 5.98 -3.92
CA ILE A 98 -12.99 4.77 -4.55
C ILE A 98 -13.68 4.53 -5.90
N ILE A 99 -12.88 4.45 -6.96
CA ILE A 99 -13.35 4.09 -8.29
C ILE A 99 -13.49 2.56 -8.36
N THR A 100 -14.73 2.06 -8.51
CA THR A 100 -14.99 0.62 -8.50
C THR A 100 -14.51 -0.06 -9.79
N LYS A 101 -13.33 -0.71 -9.73
CA LYS A 101 -12.62 -1.27 -10.89
C LYS A 101 -11.80 -2.49 -10.48
N THR A 102 -11.75 -3.49 -11.35
CA THR A 102 -10.72 -4.55 -11.26
C THR A 102 -9.33 -3.99 -11.57
N ALA A 103 -8.28 -4.76 -11.30
CA ALA A 103 -6.90 -4.32 -11.50
C ALA A 103 -6.63 -3.78 -12.92
N THR A 104 -6.97 -4.53 -13.96
CA THR A 104 -6.76 -4.10 -15.35
C THR A 104 -7.60 -2.88 -15.72
N GLU A 105 -8.88 -2.84 -15.31
CA GLU A 105 -9.76 -1.70 -15.60
C GLU A 105 -9.31 -0.43 -14.86
N ALA A 106 -8.68 -0.57 -13.69
CA ALA A 106 -8.11 0.55 -12.94
C ALA A 106 -6.93 1.17 -13.70
N ILE A 107 -6.06 0.34 -14.28
CA ILE A 107 -4.97 0.82 -15.15
C ILE A 107 -5.51 1.51 -16.40
N GLU A 108 -6.52 0.94 -17.06
CA GLU A 108 -7.19 1.58 -18.20
C GLU A 108 -7.77 2.95 -17.82
N CYS A 109 -8.46 3.02 -16.68
CA CYS A 109 -9.02 4.26 -16.16
C CYS A 109 -7.94 5.29 -15.83
N ALA A 110 -6.83 4.87 -15.22
CA ALA A 110 -5.71 5.75 -14.87
C ALA A 110 -5.05 6.36 -16.11
N ARG A 111 -4.95 5.63 -17.23
CA ARG A 111 -4.44 6.15 -18.51
C ARG A 111 -5.28 7.31 -19.05
N GLU A 112 -6.59 7.30 -18.80
CA GLU A 112 -7.49 8.37 -19.20
C GLU A 112 -7.40 9.59 -18.27
N ILE A 113 -7.19 9.35 -16.96
CA ILE A 113 -7.11 10.40 -15.93
C ILE A 113 -5.74 11.11 -15.97
N PHE A 114 -4.65 10.37 -16.12
CA PHE A 114 -3.26 10.84 -16.02
C PHE A 114 -2.50 10.67 -17.34
N VAL A 115 -2.88 11.51 -18.33
CA VAL A 115 -2.38 11.42 -19.71
C VAL A 115 -0.87 11.63 -19.88
N ASP A 116 -0.22 12.32 -18.94
CA ASP A 116 1.21 12.65 -18.98
C ASP A 116 2.09 11.62 -18.26
N GLY A 117 1.49 10.55 -17.73
CA GLY A 117 2.17 9.52 -16.92
C GLY A 117 1.71 9.52 -15.47
N TYR A 118 1.88 8.37 -14.81
CA TYR A 118 1.51 8.13 -13.42
C TYR A 118 2.28 6.95 -12.85
N THR A 119 2.28 6.85 -11.52
CA THR A 119 2.87 5.77 -10.74
C THR A 119 1.81 4.74 -10.37
N LEU A 120 2.15 3.46 -10.48
CA LEU A 120 1.32 2.37 -9.94
C LEU A 120 1.66 2.17 -8.47
N PHE A 121 0.66 2.26 -7.59
CA PHE A 121 0.79 1.96 -6.17
C PHE A 121 -0.01 0.72 -5.78
N LEU A 122 0.65 -0.22 -5.12
CA LEU A 122 0.08 -1.47 -4.62
C LEU A 122 0.36 -1.60 -3.13
N CYS A 123 -0.67 -1.46 -2.30
CA CYS A 123 -0.56 -1.69 -0.86
C CYS A 123 -1.20 -3.02 -0.46
N TRP A 124 -0.37 -3.93 0.06
CA TRP A 124 -0.77 -5.21 0.63
C TRP A 124 -1.72 -6.03 -0.28
N PRO A 125 -1.31 -6.33 -1.53
CA PRO A 125 -2.15 -7.07 -2.46
C PRO A 125 -2.50 -8.46 -1.90
N PRO A 126 -3.73 -8.99 -2.15
CA PRO A 126 -4.18 -10.21 -1.51
C PRO A 126 -3.27 -11.41 -1.78
N TYR A 127 -2.99 -12.19 -0.73
CA TYR A 127 -2.12 -13.36 -0.80
C TYR A 127 -2.59 -14.39 -1.84
N GLY A 128 -1.69 -14.80 -2.73
CA GLY A 128 -1.96 -15.82 -3.74
C GLY A 128 -3.00 -15.40 -4.79
N ASN A 129 -3.33 -14.12 -4.88
CA ASN A 129 -4.25 -13.55 -5.86
C ASN A 129 -3.50 -12.87 -7.02
N GLU A 130 -4.06 -12.93 -8.22
CA GLU A 130 -3.47 -12.39 -9.45
C GLU A 130 -3.57 -10.87 -9.60
N MET A 131 -4.36 -10.18 -8.78
CA MET A 131 -4.62 -8.73 -8.86
C MET A 131 -3.35 -7.89 -9.06
N ALA A 132 -2.30 -8.16 -8.28
CA ALA A 132 -1.04 -7.41 -8.38
C ALA A 132 -0.32 -7.70 -9.71
N ALA A 133 -0.29 -8.96 -10.14
CA ALA A 133 0.34 -9.33 -11.40
C ALA A 133 -0.43 -8.73 -12.59
N ASP A 134 -1.77 -8.80 -12.58
CA ASP A 134 -2.63 -8.19 -13.61
C ASP A 134 -2.43 -6.68 -13.71
N ALA A 135 -2.30 -5.98 -12.57
CA ALA A 135 -2.03 -4.55 -12.54
C ALA A 135 -0.66 -4.22 -13.16
N VAL A 136 0.39 -4.95 -12.77
CA VAL A 136 1.76 -4.72 -13.26
C VAL A 136 1.89 -5.03 -14.75
N GLU A 137 1.26 -6.09 -15.24
CA GLU A 137 1.30 -6.48 -16.66
C GLU A 137 0.55 -5.47 -17.55
N ALA A 138 -0.55 -4.90 -17.04
CA ALA A 138 -1.30 -3.87 -17.77
C ALA A 138 -0.64 -2.48 -17.71
N PHE A 139 0.14 -2.20 -16.66
CA PHE A 139 0.76 -0.91 -16.44
C PHE A 139 1.88 -0.65 -17.45
N GLU A 140 1.83 0.50 -18.11
CA GLU A 140 2.81 0.93 -19.13
C GLU A 140 3.79 2.01 -18.63
N GLY A 141 3.61 2.51 -17.39
CA GLY A 141 4.53 3.48 -16.78
C GLY A 141 5.84 2.85 -16.31
N ASP A 142 6.68 3.65 -15.67
CA ASP A 142 8.06 3.29 -15.32
C ASP A 142 8.34 3.30 -13.81
N THR A 143 7.34 3.63 -13.00
CA THR A 143 7.46 3.73 -11.53
C THR A 143 6.35 2.93 -10.85
N LEU A 144 6.75 2.01 -9.98
CA LEU A 144 5.86 1.16 -9.19
C LEU A 144 6.24 1.27 -7.72
N ILE A 145 5.26 1.58 -6.87
CA ILE A 145 5.41 1.56 -5.41
C ILE A 145 4.65 0.35 -4.85
N TYR A 146 5.34 -0.43 -4.03
CA TYR A 146 4.82 -1.63 -3.42
C TYR A 146 4.97 -1.57 -1.91
N VAL A 147 3.89 -1.81 -1.18
CA VAL A 147 3.90 -2.01 0.28
C VAL A 147 3.51 -3.45 0.58
N GLY A 148 4.41 -4.19 1.21
CA GLY A 148 4.16 -5.58 1.61
C GLY A 148 5.42 -6.35 1.96
N GLU A 149 5.29 -7.67 2.05
CA GLU A 149 6.40 -8.58 2.28
C GLU A 149 7.08 -9.02 0.99
N GLY A 150 8.35 -9.43 1.09
CA GLY A 150 9.09 -9.96 -0.07
C GLY A 150 8.64 -11.37 -0.47
N ARG A 151 9.35 -11.97 -1.43
CA ARG A 151 9.07 -13.34 -1.91
C ARG A 151 8.94 -14.35 -0.75
N GLY A 152 7.82 -15.07 -0.74
CA GLY A 152 7.49 -16.06 0.30
C GLY A 152 6.80 -15.47 1.54
N GLY A 153 6.53 -14.16 1.54
CA GLY A 153 5.69 -13.49 2.52
C GLY A 153 4.19 -13.62 2.21
N CYS A 154 3.38 -12.76 2.81
CA CYS A 154 1.92 -12.87 2.81
C CYS A 154 1.19 -11.94 1.82
N THR A 155 1.89 -11.40 0.81
CA THR A 155 1.35 -10.36 -0.09
C THR A 155 1.61 -10.69 -1.56
N GLY A 156 0.56 -10.63 -2.39
CA GLY A 156 0.61 -10.97 -3.80
C GLY A 156 0.83 -12.46 -4.08
N ASP A 157 1.01 -12.82 -5.35
CA ASP A 157 1.29 -14.18 -5.79
C ASP A 157 2.72 -14.34 -6.34
N ASP A 158 3.11 -15.59 -6.64
CA ASP A 158 4.42 -15.88 -7.21
C ASP A 158 4.64 -15.23 -8.59
N ARG A 159 3.56 -14.90 -9.33
CA ARG A 159 3.66 -14.26 -10.65
C ARG A 159 4.10 -12.81 -10.49
N PHE A 160 3.42 -12.07 -9.62
CA PHE A 160 3.76 -10.70 -9.26
C PHE A 160 5.22 -10.57 -8.80
N HIS A 161 5.64 -11.38 -7.83
CA HIS A 161 7.02 -11.33 -7.32
C HIS A 161 8.07 -11.68 -8.37
N ARG A 162 7.74 -12.56 -9.34
CA ARG A 162 8.65 -12.83 -10.47
C ARG A 162 8.77 -11.62 -11.40
N LEU A 163 7.66 -10.97 -11.75
CA LEU A 163 7.66 -9.77 -12.60
C LEU A 163 8.52 -8.66 -11.97
N LEU A 164 8.26 -8.33 -10.70
CA LEU A 164 9.02 -7.34 -9.95
C LEU A 164 10.52 -7.60 -9.98
N HIS A 165 10.96 -8.82 -9.64
CA HIS A 165 12.38 -9.13 -9.55
C HIS A 165 13.10 -9.36 -10.89
N GLN A 166 12.36 -9.60 -11.97
CA GLN A 166 12.96 -9.87 -13.30
C GLN A 166 12.93 -8.65 -14.22
N GLU A 167 11.94 -7.77 -14.06
CA GLU A 167 11.66 -6.70 -15.00
C GLU A 167 11.82 -5.29 -14.40
N TRP A 168 11.97 -5.19 -13.07
CA TRP A 168 12.09 -3.91 -12.37
C TRP A 168 13.37 -3.86 -11.51
N GLU A 169 13.91 -2.65 -11.34
CA GLU A 169 15.02 -2.33 -10.47
C GLU A 169 14.50 -1.66 -9.19
N LEU A 170 14.92 -2.18 -8.02
CA LEU A 170 14.61 -1.58 -6.73
C LEU A 170 15.43 -0.30 -6.54
N VAL A 171 14.74 0.83 -6.42
CA VAL A 171 15.35 2.16 -6.28
C VAL A 171 15.45 2.58 -4.82
N GLU A 172 14.40 2.33 -4.04
CA GLU A 172 14.30 2.79 -2.66
C GLU A 172 13.54 1.79 -1.79
N THR A 173 13.89 1.74 -0.51
CA THR A 173 13.16 0.97 0.51
C THR A 173 12.99 1.83 1.74
N VAL A 174 11.74 2.04 2.13
CA VAL A 174 11.35 2.78 3.33
C VAL A 174 10.84 1.82 4.39
N ALA A 175 11.41 1.96 5.58
CA ALA A 175 10.96 1.20 6.74
C ALA A 175 9.60 1.74 7.22
N ILE A 176 8.60 0.86 7.30
CA ILE A 176 7.28 1.22 7.83
C ILE A 176 7.03 0.51 9.16
N PRO A 177 6.04 0.97 9.95
CA PRO A 177 5.62 0.27 11.15
C PRO A 177 4.95 -1.07 10.80
N THR A 178 5.26 -2.10 11.58
CA THR A 178 4.66 -3.41 11.41
C THR A 178 4.12 -3.96 12.73
N TYR A 179 3.05 -4.75 12.63
CA TYR A 179 2.59 -5.61 13.70
C TYR A 179 3.63 -6.68 14.02
N LEU A 180 3.57 -7.21 15.25
CA LEU A 180 4.39 -8.35 15.65
C LEU A 180 4.25 -9.52 14.67
N GLY A 181 5.37 -9.91 14.07
CA GLY A 181 5.42 -11.04 13.13
C GLY A 181 5.19 -10.67 11.67
N ILE A 182 4.85 -9.42 11.37
CA ILE A 182 4.69 -8.88 10.01
C ILE A 182 5.98 -8.17 9.58
N HIS A 183 6.31 -8.31 8.29
CA HIS A 183 7.59 -7.89 7.73
C HIS A 183 7.44 -6.92 6.54
N ASP A 184 6.37 -6.14 6.57
CA ASP A 184 6.07 -5.16 5.53
C ASP A 184 7.14 -4.05 5.48
N ARG A 185 7.35 -3.56 4.27
CA ARG A 185 8.15 -2.38 3.94
C ARG A 185 7.55 -1.72 2.70
N LEU A 186 7.85 -0.45 2.51
CA LEU A 186 7.55 0.24 1.26
C LEU A 186 8.78 0.12 0.35
N GLU A 187 8.57 -0.22 -0.91
CA GLU A 187 9.61 -0.32 -1.93
C GLU A 187 9.19 0.47 -3.17
N VAL A 188 10.12 1.27 -3.71
CA VAL A 188 9.96 1.97 -4.98
C VAL A 188 10.79 1.25 -6.03
N TRP A 189 10.16 0.93 -7.16
CA TRP A 189 10.72 0.17 -8.27
C TRP A 189 10.63 0.95 -9.57
N SER A 190 11.62 0.80 -10.45
CA SER A 190 11.65 1.44 -11.77
C SER A 190 12.00 0.47 -12.89
N ARG A 191 11.61 0.76 -14.14
CA ARG A 191 11.95 -0.04 -15.33
C ARG A 191 12.31 0.81 -16.56
#